data_AF-A0A437DHY8-F1
#
_entry.id   AF-A0A437DHY8-F1
#
_cell.length_a   1.000
_cell.length_b   1.000
_cell.length_c   1.000
_cell.angle_alpha   90.00
_cell.angle_beta   90.00
_cell.angle_gamma   90.00
#
_symmetry.space_group_name_H-M   'P 1'
#
loop_
_entity.id
_entity.type
_entity.pdbx_description
1 polymer ?
#
loop_
_entity_poly.entity_id
_entity_poly.type
_entity_poly.pdbx_seq_one_letter_code
_entity_poly.pdbx_strand_id
1 'polypeptide(L)'
;MRSRAALSWSTSLFCLLFLSPVSPSTSSRPQWILQRVPVVLPEKTEDQPAPHFLSQARLDVASECDPECHKRAPRLSYWDLRRLLAFETLHSDGRLTETAIGIYGYNPNLNTSPAYASGSPAKAEGSRVRRRREIFGHDGRFSIAGQNFLLKFPFSVAVKLSTGCSGTLVGDRHVLTAAHCVHDGSSIRTPTNDKMKFQWIRAKRTHVPKGWIKGNANDIGMDFDYALLELKKPHKRRYMKLGVSPPAQRLPGRRVHFSGFDNDRPGQLVYRFCRAGEETPDLLYQHCDAQPGASGSGVYARMWDGRRRRWERKVIGVFSGHQWVERQGASQEFNVAVRITPLKYAQICFWIKGNFVDCREG
;
A
#
# COMPACT_ATOMS: atom_id res chain seq x y z
N MET A 1 -20.67 -56.82 -78.60
CA MET A 1 -19.68 -56.80 -77.49
C MET A 1 -19.30 -55.35 -77.19
N ARG A 2 -19.44 -54.93 -75.92
CA ARG A 2 -18.89 -53.74 -75.22
C ARG A 2 -18.58 -52.45 -76.01
N SER A 3 -19.21 -51.34 -75.59
CA SER A 3 -18.53 -50.19 -74.92
C SER A 3 -19.57 -49.11 -74.58
N ARG A 4 -20.04 -49.02 -73.32
CA ARG A 4 -19.64 -48.02 -72.32
C ARG A 4 -19.70 -46.57 -72.83
N ALA A 5 -20.89 -45.96 -72.75
CA ALA A 5 -21.07 -44.52 -72.71
C ALA A 5 -21.12 -44.06 -71.24
N ALA A 6 -20.32 -43.05 -70.92
CA ALA A 6 -20.21 -42.44 -69.61
C ALA A 6 -21.36 -41.43 -69.40
N LEU A 7 -22.11 -41.57 -68.30
CA LEU A 7 -22.96 -40.51 -67.76
C LEU A 7 -22.46 -40.13 -66.37
N SER A 8 -22.13 -38.86 -66.20
CA SER A 8 -21.67 -38.25 -64.97
C SER A 8 -22.82 -38.12 -63.96
N TRP A 9 -22.60 -38.62 -62.75
CA TRP A 9 -23.44 -38.38 -61.59
C TRP A 9 -22.84 -37.30 -60.69
N SER A 10 -23.71 -36.37 -60.29
CA SER A 10 -23.81 -35.66 -59.01
C SER A 10 -22.60 -34.83 -58.54
N THR A 11 -22.78 -33.61 -58.04
CA THR A 11 -23.34 -33.38 -56.70
C THR A 11 -23.56 -31.88 -56.47
N SER A 12 -24.72 -31.54 -55.91
CA SER A 12 -25.09 -30.20 -55.45
C SER A 12 -24.17 -29.72 -54.32
N LEU A 13 -23.62 -28.52 -54.47
CA LEU A 13 -22.82 -27.82 -53.47
C LEU A 13 -23.74 -27.31 -52.34
N PHE A 14 -23.87 -28.06 -51.24
CA PHE A 14 -24.49 -27.57 -50.01
C PHE A 14 -23.46 -26.73 -49.25
N CYS A 15 -23.56 -25.40 -49.35
CA CYS A 15 -22.75 -24.47 -48.58
C CYS A 15 -23.21 -24.48 -47.11
N LEU A 16 -22.64 -25.37 -46.30
CA LEU A 16 -22.80 -25.34 -44.84
C LEU A 16 -22.02 -24.16 -44.29
N LEU A 17 -22.73 -23.08 -43.96
CA LEU A 17 -22.24 -22.00 -43.09
C LEU A 17 -21.98 -22.59 -41.70
N PHE A 18 -20.75 -23.04 -41.46
CA PHE A 18 -20.25 -23.31 -40.12
C PHE A 18 -20.15 -21.98 -39.36
N LEU A 19 -21.24 -21.61 -38.67
CA LEU A 19 -21.20 -20.67 -37.57
C LEU A 19 -20.37 -21.32 -36.46
N SER A 20 -19.07 -21.02 -36.45
CA SER A 20 -18.20 -21.35 -35.33
C SER A 20 -18.85 -20.85 -34.04
N PRO A 21 -19.07 -21.69 -33.02
CA PRO A 21 -19.54 -21.20 -31.75
C PRO A 21 -18.46 -20.26 -31.21
N VAL A 22 -18.76 -18.96 -31.17
CA VAL A 22 -17.97 -18.00 -30.40
C VAL A 22 -18.11 -18.45 -28.96
N SER A 23 -17.17 -19.24 -28.48
CA SER A 23 -16.97 -19.47 -27.06
C SER A 23 -16.91 -18.07 -26.43
N PRO A 24 -17.82 -17.72 -25.50
CA PRO A 24 -17.69 -16.45 -24.80
C PRO A 24 -16.33 -16.53 -24.11
N SER A 25 -15.37 -15.71 -24.58
CA SER A 25 -14.12 -15.52 -23.88
C SER A 25 -14.53 -15.10 -22.47
N THR A 26 -14.40 -16.00 -21.50
CA THR A 26 -14.60 -15.67 -20.09
C THR A 26 -13.44 -14.77 -19.72
N SER A 27 -13.54 -13.49 -20.08
CA SER A 27 -12.72 -12.44 -19.53
C SER A 27 -13.11 -12.36 -18.06
N SER A 28 -12.47 -13.19 -17.25
CA SER A 28 -12.66 -13.21 -15.81
C SER A 28 -12.28 -11.83 -15.30
N ARG A 29 -13.29 -11.03 -14.93
CA ARG A 29 -13.07 -9.70 -14.33
C ARG A 29 -12.06 -9.86 -13.19
N PRO A 30 -11.05 -9.00 -13.03
CA PRO A 30 -10.14 -9.09 -11.90
C PRO A 30 -10.94 -8.91 -10.60
N GLN A 31 -10.93 -9.93 -9.73
CA GLN A 31 -11.78 -10.00 -8.55
C GLN A 31 -11.01 -9.86 -7.25
N TRP A 32 -11.64 -9.26 -6.25
CA TRP A 32 -11.16 -9.34 -4.87
C TRP A 32 -11.22 -10.80 -4.40
N ILE A 33 -10.06 -11.36 -4.06
CA ILE A 33 -9.99 -12.67 -3.43
C ILE A 33 -10.20 -12.44 -1.94
N LEU A 34 -11.30 -12.97 -1.43
CA LEU A 34 -11.53 -12.96 -0.01
C LEU A 34 -10.74 -14.09 0.63
N GLN A 35 -9.86 -13.73 1.53
CA GLN A 35 -9.03 -14.69 2.24
C GLN A 35 -9.23 -14.56 3.74
N ARG A 36 -9.07 -15.69 4.44
CA ARG A 36 -9.02 -15.69 5.89
C ARG A 36 -7.74 -14.99 6.34
N VAL A 37 -7.91 -14.04 7.25
CA VAL A 37 -6.81 -13.26 7.78
C VAL A 37 -6.46 -13.80 9.18
N PRO A 38 -5.16 -13.88 9.53
CA PRO A 38 -4.75 -14.19 10.91
C PRO A 38 -5.29 -13.18 11.91
N VAL A 39 -5.26 -13.53 13.19
CA VAL A 39 -5.67 -12.63 14.26
C VAL A 39 -4.43 -12.04 14.92
N VAL A 40 -4.37 -10.71 14.99
CA VAL A 40 -3.37 -9.96 15.76
C VAL A 40 -4.10 -9.34 16.95
N LEU A 41 -3.81 -9.81 18.16
CA LEU A 41 -4.52 -9.43 19.38
C LEU A 41 -3.59 -8.71 20.36
N PRO A 42 -3.98 -7.57 20.93
CA PRO A 42 -3.29 -7.00 22.09
C PRO A 42 -3.28 -7.96 23.28
N GLU A 43 -2.13 -8.12 23.93
CA GLU A 43 -2.00 -8.92 25.15
C GLU A 43 -1.73 -8.04 26.38
N LYS A 44 -0.59 -7.33 26.39
CA LYS A 44 -0.16 -6.47 27.50
C LYS A 44 0.09 -5.07 26.98
N THR A 45 -0.41 -4.06 27.70
CA THR A 45 -0.12 -2.65 27.43
C THR A 45 0.57 -2.04 28.64
N GLU A 46 1.69 -1.36 28.41
CA GLU A 46 2.51 -0.73 29.44
C GLU A 46 2.69 0.75 29.10
N ASP A 47 2.71 1.61 30.12
CA ASP A 47 3.07 3.02 29.94
C ASP A 47 4.57 3.13 29.63
N GLN A 48 4.91 4.04 28.73
CA GLN A 48 6.28 4.36 28.34
C GLN A 48 6.63 5.77 28.82
N PRO A 49 7.94 6.08 28.96
CA PRO A 49 8.39 7.44 29.25
C PRO A 49 7.78 8.45 28.27
N ALA A 50 7.54 9.67 28.77
CA ALA A 50 6.99 10.74 27.95
C ALA A 50 7.91 10.97 26.72
N PRO A 51 7.35 11.02 25.51
CA PRO A 51 8.14 11.13 24.31
C PRO A 51 8.72 12.54 24.18
N HIS A 52 9.91 12.64 23.60
CA HIS A 52 10.49 13.92 23.21
C HIS A 52 9.85 14.39 21.89
N PHE A 53 9.41 15.65 21.82
CA PHE A 53 8.80 16.26 20.62
C PHE A 53 9.82 17.20 19.96
N LEU A 54 10.81 16.64 19.26
CA LEU A 54 12.00 17.41 18.87
C LEU A 54 12.23 17.55 17.37
N SER A 55 11.46 16.87 16.51
CA SER A 55 11.79 16.84 15.08
C SER A 55 10.65 17.23 14.14
N GLN A 56 11.04 17.96 13.09
CA GLN A 56 10.18 18.27 11.96
C GLN A 56 10.16 17.09 10.96
N ALA A 57 8.99 16.82 10.39
CA ALA A 57 8.80 16.37 8.99
C ALA A 57 10.05 16.10 8.11
N ARG A 58 10.72 14.95 8.19
CA ARG A 58 11.64 14.50 7.14
C ARG A 58 10.81 13.71 6.14
N LEU A 59 10.54 14.34 5.00
CA LEU A 59 9.66 13.81 3.95
C LEU A 59 10.39 12.89 2.98
N ASP A 60 11.73 12.91 3.02
CA ASP A 60 12.61 12.03 2.25
C ASP A 60 12.98 10.84 3.12
N VAL A 61 12.40 9.68 2.80
CA VAL A 61 12.78 8.40 3.40
C VAL A 61 13.69 7.69 2.42
N ALA A 62 14.91 7.38 2.86
CA ALA A 62 15.85 6.56 2.13
C ALA A 62 16.13 5.31 2.96
N SER A 63 16.04 4.14 2.33
CA SER A 63 16.54 2.88 2.89
C SER A 63 17.80 2.50 2.14
N GLU A 64 18.80 2.02 2.89
CA GLU A 64 20.05 1.50 2.33
C GLU A 64 19.87 0.08 1.74
N CYS A 65 18.73 -0.59 2.02
CA CYS A 65 18.42 -1.94 1.58
C CYS A 65 17.54 -1.95 0.31
N ASP A 66 18.12 -2.31 -0.82
CA ASP A 66 17.42 -2.39 -2.11
C ASP A 66 16.35 -3.54 -2.20
N PRO A 67 15.54 -3.65 -3.27
CA PRO A 67 14.56 -4.73 -3.43
C PRO A 67 15.15 -6.13 -3.33
N GLU A 68 16.38 -6.33 -3.80
CA GLU A 68 17.05 -7.62 -3.76
C GLU A 68 17.47 -7.98 -2.33
N CYS A 69 17.93 -7.00 -1.56
CA CYS A 69 18.14 -7.10 -0.12
C CYS A 69 16.84 -7.47 0.60
N HIS A 70 15.72 -6.80 0.33
CA HIS A 70 14.41 -7.16 0.92
C HIS A 70 13.90 -8.55 0.49
N LYS A 71 14.20 -9.01 -0.74
CA LYS A 71 13.85 -10.36 -1.20
C LYS A 71 14.72 -11.45 -0.56
N ARG A 72 15.99 -11.13 -0.27
CA ARG A 72 16.95 -12.04 0.37
C ARG A 72 16.89 -12.01 1.89
N ALA A 73 16.22 -11.00 2.46
CA ALA A 73 16.04 -10.89 3.90
C ALA A 73 15.46 -12.20 4.45
N PRO A 74 16.04 -12.72 5.56
CA PRO A 74 15.58 -13.96 6.14
C PRO A 74 14.11 -13.84 6.52
N ARG A 75 13.35 -14.93 6.33
CA ARG A 75 11.96 -14.98 6.78
C ARG A 75 11.91 -14.73 8.29
N LEU A 76 11.13 -13.73 8.68
CA LEU A 76 10.93 -13.38 10.07
C LEU A 76 10.30 -14.56 10.83
N SER A 77 10.86 -14.89 11.99
CA SER A 77 10.27 -15.89 12.87
C SER A 77 8.96 -15.38 13.48
N TYR A 78 8.18 -16.28 14.08
CA TYR A 78 6.99 -15.89 14.84
C TYR A 78 7.31 -14.82 15.92
N TRP A 79 8.42 -14.98 16.63
CA TRP A 79 8.84 -14.06 17.69
C TRP A 79 9.28 -12.70 17.14
N ASP A 80 9.93 -12.68 15.97
CA ASP A 80 10.28 -11.44 15.29
C ASP A 80 9.02 -10.70 14.87
N LEU A 81 8.06 -11.38 14.24
CA LEU A 81 6.77 -10.79 13.87
C LEU A 81 6.02 -10.26 15.08
N ARG A 82 5.99 -11.00 16.18
CA ARG A 82 5.37 -10.57 17.44
C ARG A 82 6.00 -9.28 17.96
N ARG A 83 7.33 -9.18 17.89
CA ARG A 83 8.09 -8.00 18.34
C ARG A 83 7.94 -6.80 17.40
N LEU A 84 7.87 -7.01 16.09
CA LEU A 84 7.80 -5.95 15.08
C LEU A 84 6.36 -5.42 14.89
N LEU A 85 5.35 -6.28 15.07
CA LEU A 85 3.94 -5.91 15.07
C LEU A 85 3.43 -5.47 16.45
N ALA A 86 4.20 -5.58 17.52
CA ALA A 86 3.92 -4.77 18.72
C ALA A 86 3.87 -3.29 18.31
N PHE A 87 3.17 -2.44 19.05
CA PHE A 87 2.98 -1.05 18.62
C PHE A 87 2.96 -0.08 19.79
N GLU A 88 3.37 1.15 19.51
CA GLU A 88 3.20 2.27 20.42
C GLU A 88 1.93 3.04 20.10
N THR A 89 1.28 3.54 21.14
CA THR A 89 0.12 4.42 21.05
C THR A 89 0.42 5.73 21.76
N LEU A 90 0.51 6.80 20.98
CA LEU A 90 0.54 8.17 21.50
C LEU A 90 -0.89 8.67 21.70
N HIS A 91 -1.22 9.07 22.92
CA HIS A 91 -2.51 9.66 23.26
C HIS A 91 -2.48 11.19 23.18
N SER A 92 -3.65 11.80 22.97
CA SER A 92 -3.74 13.27 22.85
C SER A 92 -3.47 14.07 24.13
N ASP A 93 -3.36 13.38 25.26
CA ASP A 93 -2.93 13.92 26.56
C ASP A 93 -1.40 13.84 26.74
N GLY A 94 -0.66 13.31 25.75
CA GLY A 94 0.78 13.15 25.79
C GLY A 94 1.24 11.79 26.34
N ARG A 95 0.34 10.94 26.83
CA ARG A 95 0.69 9.61 27.33
C ARG A 95 1.13 8.71 26.18
N LEU A 96 2.26 8.02 26.36
CA LEU A 96 2.75 7.01 25.44
C LEU A 96 2.57 5.63 26.08
N THR A 97 2.03 4.69 25.32
CA THR A 97 1.91 3.30 25.75
C THR A 97 2.50 2.37 24.70
N GLU A 98 3.08 1.26 25.14
CA GLU A 98 3.49 0.16 24.26
C GLU A 98 2.56 -1.03 24.48
N THR A 99 2.07 -1.60 23.39
CA THR A 99 1.20 -2.77 23.40
C THR A 99 1.91 -3.95 22.74
N ALA A 100 2.18 -4.97 23.54
CA ALA A 100 2.59 -6.29 23.07
C ALA A 100 1.38 -7.03 22.44
N ILE A 101 1.66 -7.88 21.46
CA ILE A 101 0.62 -8.59 20.71
C ILE A 101 0.85 -10.10 20.71
N GLY A 102 -0.22 -10.85 20.47
CA GLY A 102 -0.21 -12.26 20.09
C GLY A 102 -0.69 -12.44 18.66
N ILE A 103 -0.17 -13.45 17.95
CA ILE A 103 -0.57 -13.77 16.58
C ILE A 103 -1.17 -15.17 16.56
N TYR A 104 -2.41 -15.31 16.09
CA TYR A 104 -3.13 -16.58 16.04
C TYR A 104 -3.58 -16.90 14.62
N GLY A 105 -3.61 -18.19 14.28
CA GLY A 105 -3.98 -18.65 12.93
C GLY A 105 -2.97 -18.26 11.84
N TYR A 106 -1.73 -17.96 12.23
CA TYR A 106 -0.63 -17.69 11.31
C TYR A 106 0.39 -18.82 11.37
N ASN A 107 0.74 -19.38 10.21
CA ASN A 107 1.83 -20.36 10.11
C ASN A 107 2.95 -19.77 9.23
N PRO A 108 4.12 -19.43 9.80
CA PRO A 108 5.23 -18.86 9.04
C PRO A 108 5.76 -19.81 7.95
N ASN A 109 5.54 -21.13 8.07
CA ASN A 109 6.04 -22.12 7.14
C ASN A 109 5.14 -22.33 5.90
N LEU A 110 3.90 -21.81 5.91
CA LEU A 110 2.94 -21.97 4.80
C LEU A 110 2.91 -20.79 3.81
N ASN A 111 3.58 -19.67 4.12
CA ASN A 111 3.61 -18.49 3.25
C ASN A 111 4.79 -18.53 2.27
N THR A 112 4.72 -19.40 1.27
CA THR A 112 5.57 -19.34 0.08
C THR A 112 5.07 -18.23 -0.85
N SER A 113 5.39 -16.98 -0.54
CA SER A 113 5.22 -15.91 -1.51
C SER A 113 6.22 -16.13 -2.67
N PRO A 114 5.83 -16.01 -3.95
CA PRO A 114 6.74 -16.17 -5.10
C PRO A 114 7.98 -15.27 -5.05
N ALA A 115 7.94 -14.20 -4.24
CA ALA A 115 9.02 -13.24 -4.03
C ALA A 115 10.30 -13.83 -3.38
N TYR A 116 10.26 -15.05 -2.84
CA TYR A 116 11.39 -15.67 -2.12
C TYR A 116 12.22 -16.68 -2.95
N ALA A 117 11.95 -16.85 -4.25
CA ALA A 117 12.39 -18.04 -5.00
C ALA A 117 13.68 -17.93 -5.83
N SER A 118 14.59 -16.96 -5.62
CA SER A 118 15.89 -16.98 -6.31
C SER A 118 17.04 -16.38 -5.50
N GLY A 119 18.16 -17.12 -5.42
CA GLY A 119 19.38 -16.72 -4.72
C GLY A 119 20.66 -16.70 -5.58
N SER A 120 21.49 -15.68 -5.31
CA SER A 120 22.98 -15.57 -5.28
C SER A 120 23.86 -15.72 -6.55
N PRO A 121 25.09 -15.12 -6.62
CA PRO A 121 25.72 -14.03 -5.84
C PRO A 121 26.52 -12.95 -6.65
N ALA A 122 26.89 -11.82 -6.02
CA ALA A 122 28.23 -11.16 -6.02
C ALA A 122 28.22 -9.78 -5.32
N LYS A 123 29.31 -9.43 -4.61
CA LYS A 123 29.57 -8.15 -3.91
C LYS A 123 30.25 -7.13 -4.84
N ALA A 124 30.02 -5.82 -4.64
CA ALA A 124 31.05 -4.76 -4.72
C ALA A 124 30.52 -3.41 -4.18
N GLU A 125 31.42 -2.62 -3.60
CA GLU A 125 31.21 -1.30 -2.98
C GLU A 125 30.73 -0.22 -3.97
N GLY A 126 29.79 0.62 -3.52
CA GLY A 126 29.20 1.71 -4.28
C GLY A 126 29.79 3.09 -3.96
N SER A 127 30.12 3.81 -5.02
CA SER A 127 30.54 5.21 -5.09
C SER A 127 29.35 6.16 -4.91
N ARG A 128 29.58 7.36 -4.34
CA ARG A 128 28.55 8.38 -4.08
C ARG A 128 28.04 9.01 -5.39
N VAL A 129 26.78 8.74 -5.75
CA VAL A 129 26.09 9.35 -6.92
C VAL A 129 25.02 10.37 -6.49
N ARG A 130 24.89 11.43 -7.30
CA ARG A 130 24.01 12.61 -7.12
C ARG A 130 22.52 12.25 -7.14
N ARG A 131 21.79 12.71 -6.11
CA ARG A 131 20.32 12.68 -5.99
C ARG A 131 19.66 13.43 -7.16
N ARG A 132 18.85 12.79 -8.02
CA ARG A 132 17.96 13.53 -8.94
C ARG A 132 16.73 12.73 -9.47
N ARG A 133 15.57 13.11 -8.90
CA ARG A 133 14.17 13.14 -9.41
C ARG A 133 13.23 11.95 -9.09
N GLU A 134 12.31 12.17 -8.16
CA GLU A 134 11.12 11.31 -7.88
C GLU A 134 10.03 11.31 -8.99
N ILE A 135 10.30 11.94 -10.14
CA ILE A 135 9.42 12.03 -11.31
C ILE A 135 10.11 11.30 -12.46
N PHE A 136 9.46 10.25 -12.97
CA PHE A 136 9.97 9.38 -14.02
C PHE A 136 9.54 9.90 -15.40
N GLY A 137 10.49 10.48 -16.15
CA GLY A 137 10.22 10.94 -17.51
C GLY A 137 9.27 12.16 -17.55
N HIS A 138 8.10 12.01 -18.17
CA HIS A 138 7.07 13.07 -18.23
C HIS A 138 6.15 13.02 -17.01
N ASP A 139 5.89 14.18 -16.40
CA ASP A 139 5.05 14.30 -15.20
C ASP A 139 3.61 13.80 -15.47
N GLY A 140 3.29 12.61 -14.97
CA GLY A 140 1.99 11.94 -15.08
C GLY A 140 1.00 12.34 -13.98
N ARG A 141 1.28 13.38 -13.18
CA ARG A 141 0.45 13.81 -12.06
C ARG A 141 -0.63 14.81 -12.48
N PHE A 142 -1.87 14.49 -12.14
CA PHE A 142 -3.04 15.31 -12.45
C PHE A 142 -3.50 16.10 -11.22
N SER A 143 -3.44 17.43 -11.30
CA SER A 143 -4.06 18.27 -10.27
C SER A 143 -5.58 18.20 -10.39
N ILE A 144 -6.25 17.75 -9.32
CA ILE A 144 -7.71 17.71 -9.26
C ILE A 144 -8.21 19.12 -8.96
N ALA A 145 -8.71 19.80 -9.99
CA ALA A 145 -9.28 21.13 -9.88
C ALA A 145 -10.81 21.09 -9.64
N GLY A 146 -11.32 22.05 -8.87
CA GLY A 146 -12.75 22.24 -8.63
C GLY A 146 -13.28 21.51 -7.40
N GLN A 147 -13.98 22.25 -6.52
CA GLN A 147 -14.56 21.73 -5.27
C GLN A 147 -15.50 20.53 -5.51
N ASN A 148 -16.21 20.54 -6.64
CA ASN A 148 -17.12 19.46 -7.03
C ASN A 148 -16.42 18.10 -7.20
N PHE A 149 -15.13 18.06 -7.54
CA PHE A 149 -14.37 16.81 -7.66
C PHE A 149 -13.63 16.47 -6.36
N LEU A 150 -13.10 17.47 -5.65
CA LEU A 150 -12.41 17.29 -4.37
C LEU A 150 -13.30 16.64 -3.31
N LEU A 151 -14.60 16.93 -3.34
CA LEU A 151 -15.59 16.37 -2.39
C LEU A 151 -16.19 15.04 -2.85
N LYS A 152 -15.82 14.52 -4.04
CA LYS A 152 -16.33 13.25 -4.56
C LYS A 152 -15.36 12.10 -4.27
N PHE A 153 -15.94 10.94 -3.94
CA PHE A 153 -15.18 9.70 -3.85
C PHE A 153 -14.63 9.31 -5.24
N PRO A 154 -13.35 8.90 -5.38
CA PRO A 154 -12.40 8.56 -4.30
C PRO A 154 -11.53 9.72 -3.80
N PHE A 155 -11.55 10.90 -4.41
CA PHE A 155 -10.66 12.01 -4.07
C PHE A 155 -10.91 12.58 -2.66
N SER A 156 -12.17 12.57 -2.23
CA SER A 156 -12.61 13.08 -0.92
C SER A 156 -12.03 12.34 0.29
N VAL A 157 -11.36 11.20 0.07
CA VAL A 157 -10.74 10.38 1.14
C VAL A 157 -9.31 10.81 1.43
N ALA A 158 -8.67 11.59 0.56
CA ALA A 158 -7.32 12.08 0.76
C ALA A 158 -7.30 13.16 1.84
N VAL A 159 -6.31 13.10 2.73
CA VAL A 159 -6.13 14.09 3.81
C VAL A 159 -4.72 14.65 3.80
N LYS A 160 -4.59 15.91 4.20
CA LYS A 160 -3.30 16.54 4.51
C LYS A 160 -3.07 16.38 6.01
N LEU A 161 -1.88 15.92 6.39
CA LEU A 161 -1.43 15.93 7.78
C LEU A 161 -0.78 17.28 8.06
N SER A 162 -0.89 17.73 9.30
CA SER A 162 -0.23 18.97 9.72
C SER A 162 1.29 18.88 9.62
N THR A 163 1.87 17.68 9.58
CA THR A 163 3.31 17.45 9.40
C THR A 163 3.80 17.69 7.97
N GLY A 164 2.91 18.04 7.03
CA GLY A 164 3.23 18.20 5.61
C GLY A 164 3.04 16.93 4.79
N CYS A 165 2.78 15.79 5.43
CA CYS A 165 2.45 14.53 4.75
C CYS A 165 0.99 14.47 4.27
N SER A 166 0.68 13.37 3.60
CA SER A 166 -0.66 12.96 3.19
C SER A 166 -1.15 11.74 3.97
N GLY A 167 -2.44 11.42 3.81
CA GLY A 167 -3.08 10.27 4.43
C GLY A 167 -4.35 9.87 3.69
N THR A 168 -5.02 8.82 4.16
CA THR A 168 -6.29 8.35 3.59
C THR A 168 -7.29 7.98 4.67
N LEU A 169 -8.53 8.47 4.53
CA LEU A 169 -9.66 8.10 5.38
C LEU A 169 -10.02 6.63 5.14
N VAL A 170 -9.89 5.81 6.18
CA VAL A 170 -10.16 4.36 6.17
C VAL A 170 -11.27 3.93 7.14
N GLY A 171 -11.85 4.89 7.86
CA GLY A 171 -13.02 4.72 8.72
C GLY A 171 -13.50 6.08 9.22
N ASP A 172 -14.67 6.14 9.87
CA ASP A 172 -15.32 7.40 10.27
C ASP A 172 -14.46 8.33 11.14
N ARG A 173 -13.49 7.76 11.85
CA ARG A 173 -12.52 8.47 12.69
C ARG A 173 -11.09 8.03 12.40
N HIS A 174 -10.79 7.40 11.28
CA HIS A 174 -9.51 6.73 11.08
C HIS A 174 -8.81 7.21 9.80
N VAL A 175 -7.57 7.68 9.96
CA VAL A 175 -6.66 8.04 8.87
C VAL A 175 -5.50 7.07 8.86
N LEU A 176 -5.29 6.38 7.74
CA LEU A 176 -4.08 5.63 7.45
C LEU A 176 -3.05 6.56 6.82
N THR A 177 -1.80 6.47 7.28
CA THR A 177 -0.67 7.27 6.80
C THR A 177 0.63 6.50 6.97
N ALA A 178 1.77 7.07 6.60
CA ALA A 178 3.09 6.49 6.82
C ALA A 178 3.55 6.74 8.27
N ALA A 179 4.34 5.82 8.83
CA ALA A 179 4.85 5.97 10.20
C ALA A 179 5.82 7.14 10.30
N HIS A 180 6.69 7.29 9.30
CA HIS A 180 7.61 8.41 9.22
C HIS A 180 6.92 9.77 9.14
N CYS A 181 5.62 9.84 8.84
CA CYS A 181 4.88 11.10 8.82
C CYS A 181 4.49 11.61 10.20
N VAL A 182 4.54 10.74 11.22
CA VAL A 182 4.12 11.02 12.60
C VAL A 182 5.21 10.73 13.63
N HIS A 183 6.19 9.91 13.26
CA HIS A 183 7.25 9.44 14.14
C HIS A 183 8.57 9.29 13.35
N ASP A 184 9.68 9.85 13.80
CA ASP A 184 10.97 9.72 13.07
C ASP A 184 11.81 8.48 13.46
N GLY A 185 11.27 7.65 14.35
CA GLY A 185 11.93 6.46 14.90
C GLY A 185 12.46 6.66 16.32
N SER A 186 12.56 7.90 16.80
CA SER A 186 12.97 8.22 18.18
C SER A 186 12.09 9.28 18.85
N SER A 187 11.37 10.08 18.08
CA SER A 187 10.61 11.24 18.52
C SER A 187 9.33 11.43 17.69
N ILE A 188 8.34 12.08 18.29
CA ILE A 188 7.08 12.41 17.62
C ILE A 188 7.25 13.71 16.86
N ARG A 189 6.63 13.77 15.67
CA ARG A 189 6.74 14.91 14.78
C ARG A 189 5.76 16.03 15.10
N THR A 190 6.23 17.26 14.96
CA THR A 190 5.43 18.45 15.19
C THR A 190 4.69 18.92 13.94
N PRO A 191 3.51 19.56 14.10
CA PRO A 191 2.84 20.28 13.01
C PRO A 191 3.75 21.32 12.34
N THR A 192 3.67 21.40 11.02
CA THR A 192 4.21 22.51 10.23
C THR A 192 3.20 23.67 10.21
N ASN A 193 3.70 24.90 10.17
CA ASN A 193 2.88 26.12 10.07
C ASN A 193 2.40 26.33 8.63
N ASP A 194 1.49 25.48 8.17
CA ASP A 194 0.91 25.62 6.83
C ASP A 194 -0.41 26.39 6.88
N LYS A 195 -0.49 27.51 6.14
CA LYS A 195 -1.65 28.44 6.12
C LYS A 195 -2.76 27.96 5.18
N MET A 196 -2.96 26.66 5.06
CA MET A 196 -3.95 26.08 4.14
C MET A 196 -5.37 26.10 4.71
N LYS A 197 -6.36 26.34 3.84
CA LYS A 197 -7.78 26.34 4.18
C LYS A 197 -8.34 24.91 4.27
N PHE A 198 -7.91 24.16 5.28
CA PHE A 198 -8.46 22.82 5.58
C PHE A 198 -9.34 22.83 6.84
N GLN A 199 -10.27 21.88 6.89
CA GLN A 199 -10.94 21.53 8.13
C GLN A 199 -10.05 20.59 8.94
N TRP A 200 -9.39 21.12 9.97
CA TRP A 200 -8.50 20.34 10.83
C TRP A 200 -9.28 19.59 11.92
N ILE A 201 -8.98 18.30 12.07
CA ILE A 201 -9.48 17.48 13.18
C ILE A 201 -8.27 16.95 13.95
N ARG A 202 -8.22 17.23 15.26
CA ARG A 202 -7.13 16.72 16.11
C ARG A 202 -7.17 15.20 16.21
N ALA A 203 -6.00 14.57 16.22
CA ALA A 203 -5.85 13.18 16.58
C ALA A 203 -6.17 12.98 18.07
N LYS A 204 -6.88 11.89 18.39
CA LYS A 204 -7.14 11.38 19.73
C LYS A 204 -6.03 10.43 20.16
N ARG A 205 -5.60 9.56 19.24
CA ARG A 205 -4.44 8.69 19.42
C ARG A 205 -3.79 8.33 18.08
N THR A 206 -2.52 7.99 18.12
CA THR A 206 -1.70 7.57 16.96
C THR A 206 -1.08 6.23 17.27
N HIS A 207 -1.28 5.24 16.40
CA HIS A 207 -0.69 3.91 16.50
C HIS A 207 0.48 3.77 15.52
N VAL A 208 1.63 3.32 16.01
CA VAL A 208 2.86 3.13 15.22
C VAL A 208 3.48 1.77 15.54
N PRO A 209 3.73 0.88 14.56
CA PRO A 209 4.39 -0.40 14.79
C PRO A 209 5.82 -0.24 15.34
N LYS A 210 6.21 -1.11 16.26
CA LYS A 210 7.59 -1.21 16.77
C LYS A 210 8.57 -1.56 15.67
N GLY A 211 8.13 -2.20 14.59
CA GLY A 211 8.95 -2.47 13.41
C GLY A 211 9.48 -1.19 12.75
N TRP A 212 8.72 -0.10 12.78
CA TRP A 212 9.22 1.23 12.36
C TRP A 212 10.22 1.76 13.39
N ILE A 213 9.82 1.76 14.66
CA ILE A 213 10.57 2.39 15.76
C ILE A 213 11.93 1.73 16.00
N LYS A 214 11.98 0.39 15.95
CA LYS A 214 13.19 -0.42 16.11
C LYS A 214 13.91 -0.68 14.77
N GLY A 215 13.25 -0.40 13.65
CA GLY A 215 13.72 -0.75 12.31
C GLY A 215 14.87 0.12 11.79
N ASN A 216 15.11 1.28 12.40
CA ASN A 216 16.22 2.18 12.03
C ASN A 216 17.62 1.55 12.21
N ALA A 217 17.75 0.43 12.93
CA ALA A 217 19.02 -0.25 13.12
C ALA A 217 19.37 -1.29 12.03
N ASN A 218 18.39 -1.80 11.27
CA ASN A 218 18.54 -2.96 10.38
C ASN A 218 17.86 -2.80 8.99
N ASP A 219 17.55 -1.58 8.54
CA ASP A 219 16.86 -1.26 7.26
C ASP A 219 15.46 -1.89 7.01
N ILE A 220 14.95 -2.72 7.92
CA ILE A 220 13.60 -3.32 7.89
C ILE A 220 12.52 -2.27 8.24
N GLY A 221 12.89 -1.08 8.72
CA GLY A 221 11.95 -0.02 9.09
C GLY A 221 10.93 0.29 7.99
N MET A 222 11.37 0.29 6.73
CA MET A 222 10.50 0.52 5.56
C MET A 222 9.33 -0.46 5.47
N ASP A 223 9.54 -1.73 5.83
CA ASP A 223 8.48 -2.74 5.79
C ASP A 223 7.34 -2.39 6.75
N PHE A 224 7.61 -1.57 7.77
CA PHE A 224 6.66 -1.18 8.80
C PHE A 224 6.33 0.32 8.78
N ASP A 225 6.60 1.01 7.67
CA ASP A 225 6.32 2.44 7.51
C ASP A 225 4.81 2.73 7.27
N TYR A 226 3.98 2.37 8.23
CA TYR A 226 2.55 2.68 8.29
C TYR A 226 2.14 3.05 9.70
N ALA A 227 1.18 3.96 9.82
CA ALA A 227 0.59 4.38 11.08
C ALA A 227 -0.90 4.64 10.91
N LEU A 228 -1.64 4.57 12.02
CA LEU A 228 -3.06 4.89 12.05
C LEU A 228 -3.36 5.98 13.08
N LEU A 229 -4.05 7.03 12.64
CA LEU A 229 -4.53 8.11 13.48
C LEU A 229 -6.02 7.92 13.76
N GLU A 230 -6.41 7.82 15.03
CA GLU A 230 -7.81 7.97 15.45
C GLU A 230 -8.10 9.46 15.66
N LEU A 231 -9.16 9.98 15.05
CA LEU A 231 -9.59 11.37 15.14
C LEU A 231 -10.51 11.59 16.35
N LYS A 232 -10.38 12.76 17.02
CA LYS A 232 -11.25 13.13 18.15
C LYS A 232 -12.74 13.20 17.79
N LYS A 233 -13.05 13.51 16.52
CA LYS A 233 -14.42 13.66 16.01
C LYS A 233 -14.56 12.94 14.66
N PRO A 234 -15.75 12.41 14.33
CA PRO A 234 -15.98 11.79 13.03
C PRO A 234 -15.94 12.82 11.91
N HIS A 235 -15.34 12.45 10.77
CA HIS A 235 -15.19 13.36 9.63
C HIS A 235 -16.43 13.45 8.74
N LYS A 236 -17.43 12.56 8.93
CA LYS A 236 -18.74 12.56 8.22
C LYS A 236 -18.66 12.52 6.69
N ARG A 237 -17.62 11.91 6.13
CA ARG A 237 -17.44 11.71 4.67
C ARG A 237 -17.40 10.23 4.36
N ARG A 238 -17.50 9.87 3.08
CA ARG A 238 -17.15 8.51 2.64
C ARG A 238 -15.66 8.27 2.89
N TYR A 239 -15.33 7.07 3.35
CA TYR A 239 -13.96 6.58 3.51
C TYR A 239 -13.70 5.38 2.59
N MET A 240 -12.44 5.04 2.37
CA MET A 240 -12.06 3.87 1.57
C MET A 240 -11.94 2.64 2.45
N LYS A 241 -12.31 1.47 1.93
CA LYS A 241 -12.10 0.22 2.66
C LYS A 241 -10.64 -0.22 2.57
N LEU A 242 -10.19 -1.00 3.55
CA LEU A 242 -8.93 -1.74 3.46
C LEU A 242 -9.12 -3.02 2.66
N GLY A 243 -8.05 -3.49 2.05
CA GLY A 243 -7.96 -4.82 1.45
C GLY A 243 -6.54 -5.35 1.55
N VAL A 244 -6.40 -6.67 1.60
CA VAL A 244 -5.07 -7.27 1.51
C VAL A 244 -4.52 -7.06 0.09
N SER A 245 -3.26 -6.65 0.02
CA SER A 245 -2.56 -6.38 -1.23
C SER A 245 -2.47 -7.65 -2.09
N PRO A 246 -3.08 -7.68 -3.28
CA PRO A 246 -2.86 -8.79 -4.19
C PRO A 246 -1.42 -8.72 -4.76
N PRO A 247 -0.91 -9.83 -5.33
CA PRO A 247 0.29 -9.76 -6.15
C PRO A 247 0.13 -8.76 -7.30
N ALA A 248 1.19 -8.03 -7.64
CA ALA A 248 1.21 -6.99 -8.65
C ALA A 248 0.71 -7.50 -10.02
N GLN A 249 1.00 -8.76 -10.36
CA GLN A 249 0.55 -9.39 -11.60
C GLN A 249 -0.97 -9.60 -11.65
N ARG A 250 -1.64 -9.69 -10.50
CA ARG A 250 -3.10 -9.83 -10.41
C ARG A 250 -3.84 -8.49 -10.36
N LEU A 251 -3.13 -7.37 -10.28
CA LEU A 251 -3.74 -6.05 -10.36
C LEU A 251 -4.27 -5.79 -11.78
N PRO A 252 -5.45 -5.15 -11.93
CA PRO A 252 -6.01 -4.81 -13.23
C PRO A 252 -5.04 -3.97 -14.07
N GLY A 253 -4.52 -4.54 -15.16
CA GLY A 253 -3.51 -3.88 -16.00
C GLY A 253 -2.20 -3.56 -15.25
N ARG A 254 -1.92 -4.28 -14.16
CA ARG A 254 -0.83 -4.01 -13.20
C ARG A 254 -0.87 -2.59 -12.65
N ARG A 255 -2.03 -1.93 -12.56
CA ARG A 255 -2.11 -0.51 -12.16
C ARG A 255 -2.49 -0.32 -10.70
N VAL A 256 -1.88 0.69 -10.10
CA VAL A 256 -2.26 1.26 -8.80
C VAL A 256 -2.61 2.73 -8.95
N HIS A 257 -3.35 3.25 -7.98
CA HIS A 257 -3.83 4.62 -7.96
C HIS A 257 -3.61 5.21 -6.56
N PHE A 258 -3.30 6.50 -6.49
CA PHE A 258 -3.40 7.23 -5.23
C PHE A 258 -3.61 8.72 -5.46
N SER A 259 -4.02 9.42 -4.40
CA SER A 259 -4.13 10.87 -4.38
C SER A 259 -3.51 11.39 -3.09
N GLY A 260 -2.82 12.52 -3.20
CA GLY A 260 -2.01 13.09 -2.13
C GLY A 260 -1.70 14.55 -2.39
N PHE A 261 -1.00 15.17 -1.44
CA PHE A 261 -0.65 16.59 -1.43
C PHE A 261 0.86 16.78 -1.52
N ASP A 262 1.33 16.84 -2.75
CA ASP A 262 2.72 17.11 -3.09
C ASP A 262 3.10 18.56 -2.71
N ASN A 263 4.34 18.74 -2.22
CA ASN A 263 4.80 20.05 -1.76
C ASN A 263 5.07 21.03 -2.89
N ASP A 264 5.36 20.55 -4.10
CA ASP A 264 5.55 21.39 -5.29
C ASP A 264 4.22 21.93 -5.85
N ARG A 265 3.08 21.44 -5.36
CA ARG A 265 1.73 21.89 -5.72
C ARG A 265 0.91 22.23 -4.48
N PRO A 266 1.30 23.27 -3.70
CA PRO A 266 0.64 23.62 -2.45
C PRO A 266 -0.83 23.94 -2.70
N GLY A 267 -1.70 23.34 -1.88
CA GLY A 267 -3.15 23.57 -1.93
C GLY A 267 -3.89 22.63 -2.87
N GLN A 268 -3.17 21.92 -3.73
CA GLN A 268 -3.77 21.08 -4.76
C GLN A 268 -3.76 19.63 -4.33
N LEU A 269 -4.90 18.96 -4.51
CA LEU A 269 -4.94 17.51 -4.45
C LEU A 269 -4.45 16.97 -5.79
N VAL A 270 -3.44 16.11 -5.74
CA VAL A 270 -2.80 15.57 -6.93
C VAL A 270 -3.16 14.09 -7.03
N TYR A 271 -3.69 13.67 -8.17
CA TYR A 271 -4.03 12.29 -8.49
C TYR A 271 -3.04 11.69 -9.48
N ARG A 272 -2.75 10.41 -9.31
CA ARG A 272 -1.91 9.64 -10.23
C ARG A 272 -2.30 8.18 -10.27
N PHE A 273 -1.87 7.54 -11.35
CA PHE A 273 -1.91 6.11 -11.52
C PHE A 273 -0.66 5.66 -12.27
N CYS A 274 -0.15 4.50 -11.95
CA CYS A 274 1.03 3.96 -12.60
C CYS A 274 0.99 2.44 -12.56
N ARG A 275 1.95 1.82 -13.24
CA ARG A 275 2.15 0.37 -13.16
C ARG A 275 2.90 0.02 -11.87
N ALA A 276 2.36 -0.95 -11.15
CA ALA A 276 3.07 -1.70 -10.13
C ALA A 276 4.07 -2.65 -10.82
N GLY A 277 5.35 -2.45 -10.48
CA GLY A 277 6.48 -3.18 -11.03
C GLY A 277 6.77 -4.42 -10.19
N GLU A 278 7.89 -4.36 -9.48
CA GLU A 278 8.37 -5.41 -8.58
C GLU A 278 7.69 -5.35 -7.22
N GLU A 279 7.78 -6.45 -6.46
CA GLU A 279 7.27 -6.52 -5.10
C GLU A 279 8.17 -7.40 -4.23
N THR A 280 8.26 -7.02 -2.96
CA THR A 280 8.70 -7.90 -1.87
C THR A 280 7.45 -8.31 -1.08
N PRO A 281 7.54 -9.18 -0.07
CA PRO A 281 6.39 -9.52 0.78
C PRO A 281 5.69 -8.30 1.39
N ASP A 282 6.47 -7.28 1.75
CA ASP A 282 6.01 -6.12 2.50
C ASP A 282 6.01 -4.81 1.71
N LEU A 283 6.68 -4.74 0.56
CA LEU A 283 6.82 -3.53 -0.27
C LEU A 283 6.36 -3.76 -1.71
N LEU A 284 5.74 -2.73 -2.28
CA LEU A 284 5.33 -2.65 -3.68
C LEU A 284 6.11 -1.53 -4.36
N TYR A 285 6.93 -1.90 -5.35
CA TYR A 285 7.73 -0.96 -6.14
C TYR A 285 6.93 -0.50 -7.35
N GLN A 286 6.92 0.79 -7.58
CA GLN A 286 6.06 1.42 -8.58
C GLN A 286 6.68 2.71 -9.11
N HIS A 287 6.28 3.10 -10.32
CA HIS A 287 6.78 4.29 -11.01
C HIS A 287 5.72 5.40 -11.09
N CYS A 288 4.95 5.61 -10.01
CA CYS A 288 4.05 6.76 -9.94
C CYS A 288 4.86 7.96 -9.51
N ASP A 289 4.88 8.99 -10.33
CA ASP A 289 5.48 10.27 -10.01
C ASP A 289 4.94 10.82 -8.69
N ALA A 290 5.88 11.16 -7.81
CA ALA A 290 5.60 11.75 -6.53
C ALA A 290 6.60 12.87 -6.25
N GLN A 291 6.26 13.71 -5.30
CA GLN A 291 7.17 14.64 -4.66
C GLN A 291 6.97 14.53 -3.15
N PRO A 292 7.93 15.04 -2.35
CA PRO A 292 7.79 15.13 -0.91
C PRO A 292 6.43 15.73 -0.51
N GLY A 293 5.81 15.18 0.53
CA GLY A 293 4.46 15.53 0.98
C GLY A 293 3.36 14.57 0.50
N ALA A 294 3.58 13.85 -0.60
CA ALA A 294 2.69 12.76 -1.03
C ALA A 294 2.75 11.53 -0.10
N SER A 295 3.82 11.40 0.69
CA SER A 295 4.03 10.33 1.67
C SER A 295 2.84 10.15 2.61
N GLY A 296 2.51 8.88 2.89
CA GLY A 296 1.32 8.46 3.65
C GLY A 296 0.03 8.35 2.84
N SER A 297 0.03 8.72 1.56
CA SER A 297 -1.15 8.52 0.69
C SER A 297 -1.52 7.03 0.58
N GLY A 298 -2.81 6.71 0.68
CA GLY A 298 -3.30 5.35 0.49
C GLY A 298 -3.23 4.92 -0.98
N VAL A 299 -2.43 3.90 -1.27
CA VAL A 299 -2.35 3.25 -2.58
C VAL A 299 -3.50 2.26 -2.70
N TYR A 300 -4.32 2.41 -3.74
CA TYR A 300 -5.54 1.63 -3.92
C TYR A 300 -5.68 1.02 -5.31
N ALA A 301 -6.45 -0.05 -5.38
CA ALA A 301 -6.85 -0.70 -6.62
C ALA A 301 -8.38 -0.78 -6.70
N ARG A 302 -8.91 -0.89 -7.93
CA ARG A 302 -10.34 -1.08 -8.19
C ARG A 302 -10.56 -2.46 -8.81
N MET A 303 -11.15 -3.37 -8.05
CA MET A 303 -11.44 -4.74 -8.51
C MET A 303 -12.92 -5.09 -8.28
N TRP A 304 -13.38 -6.15 -8.93
CA TRP A 304 -14.74 -6.63 -8.80
C TRP A 304 -14.94 -7.36 -7.47
N ASP A 305 -15.89 -6.92 -6.65
CA ASP A 305 -16.35 -7.67 -5.48
C ASP A 305 -17.45 -8.64 -5.95
N GLY A 306 -17.13 -9.94 -5.95
CA GLY A 306 -18.05 -11.00 -6.36
C GLY A 306 -19.28 -11.12 -5.43
N ARG A 307 -19.10 -10.96 -4.11
CA ARG A 307 -20.18 -11.06 -3.11
C ARG A 307 -21.17 -9.90 -3.25
N ARG A 308 -20.65 -8.69 -3.45
CA ARG A 308 -21.47 -7.46 -3.57
C ARG A 308 -21.87 -7.12 -5.01
N ARG A 309 -21.43 -7.93 -5.98
CA ARG A 309 -21.66 -7.76 -7.43
C ARG A 309 -21.40 -6.32 -7.91
N ARG A 310 -20.33 -5.69 -7.43
CA ARG A 310 -19.99 -4.30 -7.77
C ARG A 310 -18.48 -4.07 -7.79
N TRP A 311 -18.04 -3.05 -8.52
CA TRP A 311 -16.66 -2.60 -8.45
C TRP A 311 -16.38 -1.87 -7.13
N GLU A 312 -15.34 -2.30 -6.42
CA GLU A 312 -14.95 -1.71 -5.15
C GLU A 312 -13.50 -1.26 -5.19
N ARG A 313 -13.24 -0.07 -4.62
CA ARG A 313 -11.90 0.45 -4.39
C ARG A 313 -11.50 0.13 -2.96
N LYS A 314 -10.34 -0.51 -2.79
CA LYS A 314 -9.76 -0.78 -1.48
C LYS A 314 -8.31 -0.26 -1.45
N VAL A 315 -7.92 0.34 -0.33
CA VAL A 315 -6.53 0.65 -0.03
C VAL A 315 -5.80 -0.67 0.19
N ILE A 316 -4.71 -0.87 -0.54
CA ILE A 316 -3.88 -2.08 -0.53
C ILE A 316 -2.42 -1.78 -0.11
N GLY A 317 -2.10 -0.51 0.11
CA GLY A 317 -0.79 -0.08 0.58
C GLY A 317 -0.77 1.37 1.03
N VAL A 318 0.34 1.77 1.63
CA VAL A 318 0.64 3.13 2.06
C VAL A 318 1.86 3.61 1.31
N PHE A 319 1.75 4.72 0.58
CA PHE A 319 2.88 5.32 -0.11
C PHE A 319 3.91 5.80 0.93
N SER A 320 5.15 5.31 0.84
CA SER A 320 6.20 5.62 1.81
C SER A 320 7.13 6.71 1.27
N GLY A 321 7.75 6.49 0.11
CA GLY A 321 8.68 7.46 -0.46
C GLY A 321 9.45 6.92 -1.67
N HIS A 322 10.59 7.55 -1.94
CA HIS A 322 11.50 7.19 -3.02
C HIS A 322 12.60 6.26 -2.52
N GLN A 323 13.05 5.34 -3.37
CA GLN A 323 14.17 4.46 -3.09
C GLN A 323 15.01 4.27 -4.34
N TRP A 324 16.33 4.21 -4.18
CA TRP A 324 17.26 3.91 -5.27
C TRP A 324 17.81 2.50 -5.12
N VAL A 325 18.12 1.89 -6.25
CA VAL A 325 18.60 0.51 -6.36
C VAL A 325 19.80 0.50 -7.28
N GLU A 326 20.91 -0.10 -6.88
CA GLU A 326 22.04 -0.32 -7.79
C GLU A 326 21.93 -1.72 -8.39
N ARG A 327 21.77 -1.81 -9.71
CA ARG A 327 21.69 -3.09 -10.42
C ARG A 327 22.68 -3.11 -11.58
N GLN A 328 23.65 -4.03 -11.53
CA GLN A 328 24.64 -4.25 -12.61
C GLN A 328 25.35 -2.96 -13.08
N GLY A 329 25.67 -2.05 -12.14
CA GLY A 329 26.31 -0.77 -12.46
C GLY A 329 25.37 0.35 -12.94
N ALA A 330 24.06 0.11 -13.01
CA ALA A 330 23.04 1.13 -13.30
C ALA A 330 22.16 1.38 -12.06
N SER A 331 22.00 2.66 -11.68
CA SER A 331 21.06 3.05 -10.62
C SER A 331 19.65 3.14 -11.19
N GLN A 332 18.71 2.41 -10.58
CA GLN A 332 17.29 2.44 -10.91
C GLN A 332 16.50 3.01 -9.74
N GLU A 333 15.73 4.06 -10.00
CA GLU A 333 14.91 4.73 -9.00
C GLU A 333 13.49 4.15 -8.99
N PHE A 334 12.93 3.96 -7.80
CA PHE A 334 11.57 3.48 -7.61
C PHE A 334 10.86 4.30 -6.54
N ASN A 335 9.56 4.44 -6.71
CA ASN A 335 8.69 4.91 -5.64
C ASN A 335 8.08 3.68 -4.96
N VAL A 336 7.99 3.71 -3.64
CA VAL A 336 7.70 2.51 -2.82
C VAL A 336 6.45 2.72 -1.99
N ALA A 337 5.64 1.67 -1.90
CA ALA A 337 4.51 1.62 -1.00
C ALA A 337 4.58 0.38 -0.10
N VAL A 338 4.32 0.57 1.20
CA VAL A 338 4.16 -0.53 2.15
C VAL A 338 2.88 -1.28 1.81
N ARG A 339 2.99 -2.57 1.49
CA ARG A 339 1.85 -3.44 1.21
C ARG A 339 1.07 -3.70 2.49
N ILE A 340 -0.25 -3.69 2.37
CA ILE A 340 -1.13 -4.24 3.41
C ILE A 340 -1.13 -5.76 3.26
N THR A 341 -0.25 -6.44 4.00
CA THR A 341 -0.21 -7.91 4.11
C THR A 341 -1.36 -8.41 4.99
N PRO A 342 -1.64 -9.73 5.06
CA PRO A 342 -2.66 -10.25 5.96
C PRO A 342 -2.45 -9.82 7.43
N LEU A 343 -1.22 -9.89 7.94
CA LEU A 343 -0.91 -9.48 9.32
C LEU A 343 -1.12 -7.98 9.54
N LYS A 344 -0.66 -7.15 8.60
CA LYS A 344 -0.89 -5.69 8.66
C LYS A 344 -2.37 -5.35 8.56
N TYR A 345 -3.13 -6.04 7.69
CA TYR A 345 -4.58 -5.88 7.61
C TYR A 345 -5.25 -6.18 8.95
N ALA A 346 -4.92 -7.31 9.57
CA ALA A 346 -5.48 -7.70 10.85
C ALA A 346 -5.25 -6.62 11.93
N GLN A 347 -4.01 -6.15 12.02
CA GLN A 347 -3.64 -5.10 12.97
C GLN A 347 -4.35 -3.78 12.70
N ILE A 348 -4.29 -3.27 11.47
CA ILE A 348 -4.92 -1.99 11.12
C ILE A 348 -6.44 -2.08 11.30
N CYS A 349 -7.05 -3.20 10.91
CA CYS A 349 -8.47 -3.44 11.11
C CYS A 349 -8.82 -3.46 12.60
N PHE A 350 -8.03 -4.11 13.45
CA PHE A 350 -8.23 -4.09 14.89
C PHE A 350 -8.18 -2.67 15.45
N TRP A 351 -7.21 -1.84 15.04
CA TRP A 351 -7.14 -0.45 15.47
C TRP A 351 -8.37 0.37 15.05
N ILE A 352 -8.98 0.06 13.89
CA ILE A 352 -10.19 0.73 13.38
C ILE A 352 -11.46 0.24 14.11
N LYS A 353 -11.58 -1.06 14.34
CA LYS A 353 -12.81 -1.72 14.82
C LYS A 353 -12.86 -1.88 16.33
N GLY A 354 -11.71 -1.89 16.99
CA GLY A 354 -11.57 -2.22 18.40
C GLY A 354 -11.81 -3.70 18.73
N ASN A 355 -12.00 -4.55 17.72
CA ASN A 355 -12.23 -5.98 17.87
C ASN A 355 -11.69 -6.76 16.66
N PHE A 356 -11.38 -8.04 16.85
CA PHE A 356 -10.82 -8.90 15.79
C PHE A 356 -11.88 -9.70 15.01
N VAL A 357 -13.11 -9.81 15.54
CA VAL A 357 -14.19 -10.60 14.92
C VAL A 357 -14.56 -10.00 13.57
N ASP A 358 -14.60 -8.68 13.49
CA ASP A 358 -14.87 -7.93 12.26
C ASP A 358 -13.70 -7.93 11.26
N CYS A 359 -12.57 -8.55 11.60
CA CYS A 359 -11.31 -8.49 10.84
C CYS A 359 -10.89 -9.84 10.24
N ARG A 360 -11.75 -10.86 10.31
CA ARG A 360 -11.44 -12.24 9.88
C ARG A 360 -11.36 -12.42 8.36
N GLU A 361 -11.91 -11.48 7.59
CA GLU A 361 -11.91 -11.50 6.13
C GLU A 361 -11.35 -10.17 5.58
N GLY A 362 -10.38 -10.26 4.66
CA GLY A 362 -9.67 -9.11 4.07
C GLY A 362 -9.79 -8.99 2.56
#